data_AF-A0A699U1M3-F1
#
_entry.id   AF-A0A699U1M3-F1
#
_cell.length_a   1.000
_cell.length_b   1.000
_cell.length_c   1.000
_cell.angle_alpha   90.00
_cell.angle_beta   90.00
_cell.angle_gamma   90.00
#
_symmetry.space_group_name_H-M   'P 1'
#
loop_
_entity.id
_entity.type
_entity.pdbx_description
1 polymer ?
#
loop_
_entity_poly.entity_id
_entity_poly.type
_entity_poly.pdbx_seq_one_letter_code
_entity_poly.pdbx_strand_id
1 'polypeptide(L)'
;NNKDAHLDYLRHLKESVETIRDIVEEAKVVRRLDRSIVSACHYTKHSQELLEYAIGTCPQGSQQRAKQLAYIPLIRKKQVTVAKPSDKS
;
A
#
# COMPACT_ATOMS: atom_id res chain seq x y z
N ASN A 1 13.43 -2.94 0.71
CA ASN A 1 13.65 -2.78 -0.75
C ASN A 1 12.41 -2.97 -1.61
N ASN A 2 11.76 -4.14 -1.68
CA ASN A 2 10.72 -4.34 -2.72
C ASN A 2 9.40 -3.57 -2.47
N LYS A 3 9.01 -3.35 -1.20
CA LYS A 3 7.77 -2.63 -0.86
C LYS A 3 7.84 -1.13 -1.09
N ASP A 4 8.92 -0.49 -0.68
CA ASP A 4 9.07 0.97 -0.84
C ASP A 4 9.14 1.34 -2.33
N ALA A 5 9.85 0.54 -3.13
CA ALA A 5 9.87 0.69 -4.59
C ALA A 5 8.48 0.52 -5.23
N HIS A 6 7.67 -0.42 -4.72
CA HIS A 6 6.29 -0.58 -5.20
C HIS A 6 5.41 0.63 -4.89
N LEU A 7 5.53 1.20 -3.68
CA LEU A 7 4.79 2.41 -3.29
C LEU A 7 5.25 3.64 -4.08
N ASP A 8 6.56 3.77 -4.31
CA ASP A 8 7.13 4.83 -5.13
C ASP A 8 6.63 4.77 -6.58
N TYR A 9 6.59 3.55 -7.16
CA TYR A 9 6.02 3.33 -8.48
C TYR A 9 4.54 3.72 -8.56
N LEU A 10 3.72 3.31 -7.58
CA LEU A 10 2.30 3.66 -7.54
C LEU A 10 2.09 5.18 -7.42
N ARG A 11 2.94 5.88 -6.66
CA ARG A 11 2.92 7.34 -6.56
C ARG A 11 3.19 7.99 -7.92
N HIS A 12 4.27 7.61 -8.58
CA HIS A 12 4.62 8.17 -9.90
C HIS A 12 3.59 7.83 -10.98
N LEU A 13 3.00 6.64 -10.91
CA LEU A 13 1.89 6.27 -11.79
C LEU A 13 0.68 7.18 -11.55
N LYS A 14 0.37 7.52 -10.30
CA LYS A 14 -0.70 8.45 -9.95
C LYS A 14 -0.49 9.82 -10.58
N GLU A 15 0.70 10.39 -10.39
CA GLU A 15 1.08 11.69 -10.97
C GLU A 15 0.97 11.69 -12.50
N SER A 16 1.39 10.59 -13.14
CA SER A 16 1.30 10.44 -14.60
C SER A 16 -0.14 10.39 -15.09
N VAL A 17 -1.01 9.62 -14.41
CA VAL A 17 -2.44 9.50 -14.77
C VAL A 17 -3.18 10.83 -14.55
N GLU A 18 -2.84 11.59 -13.50
CA GLU A 18 -3.37 12.93 -13.28
C GLU A 18 -2.95 13.90 -14.39
N THR A 19 -1.68 13.88 -14.79
CA THR A 19 -1.17 14.70 -15.90
C THR A 19 -1.88 14.36 -17.22
N ILE A 20 -2.08 13.07 -17.52
CA ILE A 20 -2.80 12.65 -18.73
C ILE A 20 -4.25 13.12 -18.70
N ARG A 21 -4.93 13.07 -17.54
CA ARG A 21 -6.29 13.60 -17.40
C ARG A 21 -6.33 15.07 -17.78
N ASP A 22 -5.41 15.87 -17.26
CA ASP A 22 -5.40 17.31 -17.50
C ASP A 22 -5.19 17.61 -19.00
N ILE A 23 -4.25 16.90 -19.65
CA ILE A 23 -4.05 16.96 -21.12
C ILE A 23 -5.32 16.57 -21.89
N VAL A 24 -6.00 15.50 -21.48
CA VAL A 24 -7.22 15.05 -22.13
C VAL A 24 -8.35 16.06 -21.97
N GLU A 25 -8.48 16.71 -20.81
CA GLU A 25 -9.48 17.77 -20.60
C GLU A 25 -9.18 19.02 -21.44
N GLU A 26 -7.92 19.44 -21.54
CA GLU A 26 -7.51 20.50 -22.46
C GLU A 26 -7.82 20.15 -23.92
N ALA A 27 -7.49 18.93 -24.35
CA ALA A 27 -7.77 18.45 -25.70
C ALA A 27 -9.29 18.38 -25.98
N LYS A 28 -10.09 17.99 -24.97
CA LYS A 28 -11.55 18.03 -25.06
C LYS A 28 -12.05 19.43 -25.32
N VAL A 29 -11.49 20.47 -24.68
CA VAL A 29 -11.90 21.86 -24.96
C VAL A 29 -11.69 22.22 -26.44
N VAL A 30 -10.57 21.81 -27.02
CA VAL A 30 -10.23 22.11 -28.42
C VAL A 30 -11.07 21.29 -29.40
N ARG A 31 -11.29 19.99 -29.15
CA ARG A 31 -11.91 19.08 -30.12
C ARG A 31 -12.77 17.99 -29.47
N ARG A 32 -13.87 18.42 -28.84
CA ARG A 32 -14.81 17.58 -28.05
C ARG A 32 -15.27 16.28 -28.72
N LEU A 33 -15.51 16.29 -30.02
CA LEU A 33 -16.10 15.15 -30.76
C LEU A 33 -15.05 14.25 -31.42
N ASP A 34 -13.76 14.52 -31.22
CA ASP A 34 -12.76 13.62 -31.75
C ASP A 34 -12.83 12.26 -31.04
N ARG A 35 -13.01 11.21 -31.84
CA ARG A 35 -13.15 9.83 -31.34
C ARG A 35 -11.94 9.38 -30.52
N SER A 36 -10.73 9.79 -30.89
CA SER A 36 -9.52 9.43 -30.15
C SER A 36 -9.44 10.13 -28.80
N ILE A 37 -9.88 11.39 -28.71
CA ILE A 37 -9.97 12.13 -27.44
C ILE A 37 -11.03 11.52 -26.52
N VAL A 38 -12.20 11.17 -27.05
CA VAL A 38 -13.24 10.47 -26.28
C VAL A 38 -12.72 9.13 -25.76
N SER A 39 -12.02 8.37 -26.59
CA SER A 39 -11.38 7.11 -26.18
C SER A 39 -10.33 7.32 -25.10
N ALA A 40 -9.45 8.32 -25.24
CA ALA A 40 -8.43 8.65 -24.24
C ALA A 40 -9.06 9.04 -22.89
N CYS A 41 -10.19 9.76 -22.91
CA CYS A 41 -10.96 10.08 -21.70
C CYS A 41 -11.44 8.81 -20.98
N HIS A 42 -11.97 7.82 -21.71
CA HIS A 42 -12.39 6.55 -21.12
C HIS A 42 -11.22 5.78 -20.51
N TYR A 43 -10.11 5.65 -21.23
CA TYR A 43 -8.93 4.94 -20.72
C TYR A 43 -8.31 5.61 -19.50
N THR A 44 -8.27 6.95 -19.48
CA THR A 44 -7.74 7.71 -18.34
C THR A 44 -8.61 7.51 -17.10
N LYS A 45 -9.94 7.53 -17.28
CA LYS A 45 -10.89 7.27 -16.19
C LYS A 45 -10.73 5.85 -15.63
N HIS A 46 -10.68 4.84 -16.49
CA HIS A 46 -10.46 3.45 -16.05
C HIS A 46 -9.11 3.27 -15.36
N SER A 47 -8.07 3.97 -15.80
CA SER A 47 -6.75 3.93 -15.16
C SER A 47 -6.80 4.52 -13.75
N GLN A 48 -7.57 5.59 -13.53
CA GLN A 48 -7.78 6.16 -12.19
C GLN A 48 -8.50 5.18 -11.25
N GLU A 49 -9.61 4.60 -11.72
CA GLU A 49 -10.40 3.61 -10.94
C GLU A 49 -9.53 2.39 -10.56
N LEU A 50 -8.75 1.87 -11.50
CA LEU A 50 -7.82 0.75 -11.26
C LEU A 50 -6.72 1.13 -10.27
N LEU A 51 -6.18 2.34 -10.36
CA LEU A 51 -5.14 2.81 -9.46
C LEU A 51 -5.66 3.02 -8.04
N GLU A 52 -6.85 3.60 -7.88
CA GLU A 52 -7.51 3.73 -6.58
C GLU A 52 -7.75 2.37 -5.94
N TYR A 53 -8.22 1.38 -6.72
CA TYR A 53 -8.35 0.01 -6.26
C TYR A 53 -7.00 -0.61 -5.85
N ALA A 54 -5.95 -0.45 -6.67
CA ALA A 54 -4.62 -0.99 -6.38
C ALA A 54 -4.02 -0.37 -5.10
N ILE A 55 -4.20 0.93 -4.90
CA ILE A 55 -3.75 1.62 -3.68
C ILE A 55 -4.57 1.16 -2.46
N GLY A 56 -5.89 1.03 -2.61
CA GLY A 56 -6.79 0.61 -1.53
C GLY A 56 -6.62 -0.86 -1.12
N THR A 57 -6.19 -1.72 -2.04
CA THR A 57 -5.89 -3.14 -1.78
C THR A 57 -4.43 -3.39 -1.39
N CYS A 58 -3.54 -2.41 -1.59
CA CYS A 58 -2.18 -2.50 -1.12
C CYS A 58 -2.19 -2.61 0.41
N PRO A 59 -1.64 -3.69 1.00
CA PRO A 59 -1.71 -3.87 2.44
C PRO A 59 -0.99 -2.70 3.12
N GLN A 60 -1.72 -1.92 3.94
CA GLN A 60 -1.18 -1.01 4.97
C GLN A 60 -0.41 -1.79 6.08
N GLY A 61 0.19 -2.92 5.71
CA GLY A 61 0.85 -3.91 6.52
C GLY A 61 2.32 -3.56 6.74
N SER A 62 2.55 -2.58 7.59
CA SER A 62 3.75 -2.51 8.42
C SER A 62 3.40 -2.03 9.83
N GLN A 63 2.60 -0.97 9.97
CA GLN A 63 2.29 -0.40 11.28
C GLN A 63 1.34 -1.27 12.11
N GLN A 64 0.30 -1.85 11.49
CA GLN A 64 -0.71 -2.62 12.23
C GLN A 64 -0.21 -4.00 12.66
N ARG A 65 0.66 -4.62 11.87
CA ARG A 65 1.29 -5.92 12.20
C ARG A 65 2.38 -5.77 13.27
N ALA A 66 3.15 -4.68 13.25
CA ALA A 66 4.11 -4.37 14.31
C ALA A 66 3.41 -4.07 15.64
N LYS A 67 2.30 -3.31 15.63
CA LYS A 67 1.46 -3.05 16.81
C LYS A 67 0.84 -4.35 17.36
N GLN A 68 0.40 -5.26 16.49
CA GLN A 68 -0.09 -6.58 16.93
C GLN A 68 1.01 -7.44 17.57
N LEU A 69 2.21 -7.49 16.98
CA LEU A 69 3.33 -8.25 17.56
C LEU A 69 3.83 -7.67 18.89
N ALA A 70 3.76 -6.34 19.08
CA ALA A 70 4.09 -5.67 20.34
C ALA A 70 3.03 -5.90 21.44
N TYR A 71 1.77 -6.15 21.07
CA TYR A 71 0.67 -6.41 22.02
C TYR A 71 0.62 -7.87 22.52
N ILE A 72 1.22 -8.83 21.79
CA ILE A 72 1.31 -10.22 22.26
C ILE A 72 2.09 -10.21 23.58
N PRO A 73 1.49 -10.60 24.72
CA PRO A 73 2.20 -10.63 25.99
C PRO A 73 3.36 -11.62 25.85
N LEU A 74 4.59 -11.13 25.98
CA LEU A 74 5.77 -11.99 26.08
C LEU A 74 5.63 -12.80 27.39
N ILE A 75 5.06 -14.00 27.30
CA ILE A 75 5.06 -14.98 28.38
C ILE A 75 6.51 -15.44 28.55
N ARG A 76 7.28 -14.69 29.35
CA ARG A 76 8.59 -15.12 29.83
C ARG A 76 8.34 -16.30 30.76
N LYS A 77 8.55 -17.53 30.29
CA LYS A 77 8.65 -18.70 31.17
C LYS A 77 9.76 -18.41 32.18
N LYS A 78 9.40 -18.13 33.44
CA LYS A 78 10.34 -18.12 34.56
C LYS A 78 10.91 -19.54 34.66
N GLN A 79 12.21 -19.69 34.42
CA GLN A 79 12.91 -20.92 34.76
C GLN A 79 12.97 -20.99 36.30
N VAL A 80 12.34 -22.00 36.87
CA VAL A 80 12.42 -22.28 38.31
C VAL A 80 13.71 -23.05 38.53
N THR A 81 14.71 -22.37 39.12
CA THR A 81 15.90 -23.03 39.64
C THR A 81 15.49 -23.84 40.87
N VAL A 82 15.46 -25.17 40.74
CA VAL A 82 15.29 -26.09 41.88
C VAL A 82 16.58 -26.06 42.70
N ALA A 83 16.49 -25.62 43.96
CA ALA A 83 17.58 -25.71 44.91
C ALA A 83 17.79 -27.18 45.33
N LYS A 84 19.04 -27.65 45.31
CA LYS A 84 19.44 -29.00 45.74
C LYS A 84 19.05 -29.25 47.21
N PRO A 85 18.56 -30.44 47.57
CA PRO A 85 18.49 -30.82 48.98
C PRO A 85 19.91 -31.08 49.50
N SER A 86 20.24 -30.48 50.64
CA SER A 86 21.47 -30.78 51.38
C SER A 86 21.18 -31.93 52.33
N ASP A 87 21.74 -33.10 52.04
CA ASP A 87 21.87 -34.20 53.00
C ASP A 87 22.77 -33.77 54.16
N LYS A 88 22.35 -34.02 55.39
CA LYS A 88 23.26 -34.30 56.51
C LYS A 88 22.67 -35.39 57.40
N SER A 89 23.49 -36.42 57.59
CA SER A 89 23.38 -37.50 58.59
C SER A 89 23.26 -36.98 60.01
#